data_AF-A0A3N5BNC5-F1
#
_entry.id   AF-A0A3N5BNC5-F1
#
_cell.length_a   1.000
_cell.length_b   1.000
_cell.length_c   1.000
_cell.angle_alpha   90.00
_cell.angle_beta   90.00
_cell.angle_gamma   90.00
#
_symmetry.space_group_name_H-M   'P 1'
#
loop_
_entity.id
_entity.type
_entity.pdbx_description
1 polymer ?
#
loop_
_entity_poly.entity_id
_entity_poly.type
_entity_poly.pdbx_seq_one_letter_code
_entity_poly.pdbx_strand_id
1 'polypeptide(L)' 'MKYIALLILVIPAVILGVGIKLLRDTVFGVQLDLFPNIYLQLIVSLICIVFGIWFLGGYFFHRENKFEHRNKQSNK' A
#
# COMPACT_ATOMS: atom_id res chain seq x y z
N MET A 1 7.56 -1.62 -20.90
CA MET A 1 6.53 -1.17 -19.94
C MET A 1 6.31 -2.08 -18.72
N LYS A 2 7.16 -3.07 -18.39
CA LYS A 2 6.95 -3.98 -17.24
C LYS A 2 7.68 -3.56 -15.95
N TYR A 3 8.82 -2.88 -16.08
CA TYR A 3 9.66 -2.48 -14.94
C TYR A 3 9.09 -1.31 -14.11
N ILE A 4 8.36 -0.39 -14.76
CA ILE A 4 7.74 0.76 -14.09
C ILE A 4 6.68 0.29 -13.09
N ALA A 5 5.89 -0.74 -13.45
CA ALA A 5 4.90 -1.33 -12.56
C ALA A 5 5.53 -2.00 -11.32
N LEU A 6 6.72 -2.59 -11.46
CA LEU A 6 7.44 -3.19 -10.35
C LEU A 6 8.00 -2.09 -9.41
N LEU A 7 8.59 -1.04 -10.00
CA LEU A 7 9.14 0.08 -9.25
C LEU A 7 8.06 0.85 -8.48
N ILE A 8 6.87 1.03 -9.08
CA ILE A 8 5.73 1.70 -8.46
C ILE A 8 5.09 0.87 -7.33
N LEU A 9 5.30 -0.45 -7.30
CA LEU A 9 4.75 -1.35 -6.28
C LEU A 9 5.66 -1.46 -5.06
N VAL A 10 6.99 -1.38 -5.26
CA VAL A 10 7.98 -1.52 -4.18
C VAL A 10 7.92 -0.35 -3.20
N ILE A 11 7.81 0.88 -3.69
CA ILE A 11 7.76 2.10 -2.88
C ILE A 11 6.60 2.09 -1.87
N PRO A 12 5.32 1.90 -2.28
CA PRO A 12 4.20 1.87 -1.35
C PRO A 12 4.21 0.64 -0.44
N ALA A 13 4.78 -0.50 -0.88
CA ALA A 13 4.94 -1.68 -0.04
C ALA A 13 5.88 -1.42 1.14
N VAL A 14 6.99 -0.69 0.91
CA VAL A 14 7.91 -0.29 1.99
C VAL A 14 7.23 0.69 2.95
N ILE A 15 6.48 1.68 2.42
CA ILE A 15 5.73 2.64 3.24
C ILE A 15 4.68 1.93 4.11
N LEU A 16 3.96 0.95 3.54
CA LEU A 16 3.03 0.08 4.27
C LEU A 16 3.72 -0.68 5.40
N GLY A 17 4.86 -1.31 5.11
CA GLY A 17 5.63 -2.05 6.10
C GLY A 17 6.11 -1.18 7.25
N VAL A 18 6.54 0.05 6.96
CA VAL A 18 6.91 1.05 7.98
C VAL A 18 5.68 1.46 8.80
N GLY A 19 4.54 1.76 8.16
CA GLY A 19 3.30 2.12 8.84
C GLY A 19 2.78 1.03 9.79
N ILE A 20 2.83 -0.24 9.38
CA ILE A 20 2.45 -1.39 10.23
C ILE A 20 3.40 -1.52 11.42
N LYS A 21 4.71 -1.27 11.22
CA LYS A 21 5.71 -1.34 12.29
C LYS A 21 5.44 -0.27 13.36
N LEU A 22 5.16 0.96 12.95
CA LEU A 22 4.78 2.04 13.88
C LEU A 22 3.43 1.77 14.56
N LEU A 23 2.47 1.17 13.85
CA LEU A 23 1.17 0.80 14.44
C LEU A 23 1.35 -0.18 15.58
N ARG A 24 2.22 -1.18 15.39
CA ARG A 24 2.56 -2.14 16.43
C ARG A 24 3.20 -1.47 17.64
N ASP A 25 4.16 -0.58 17.43
CA ASP A 25 4.81 0.15 18.53
C ASP A 25 3.80 1.03 19.29
N THR A 26 2.81 1.61 18.58
CA THR A 26 1.69 2.37 19.17
C THR A 26 0.77 1.48 20.02
N VAL A 27 0.41 0.29 19.54
CA VAL A 27 -0.46 -0.67 20.24
C VAL A 27 0.17 -1.16 21.54
N PHE A 28 1.49 -1.28 21.57
CA PHE A 28 2.24 -1.64 22.79
C PHE A 28 2.50 -0.45 23.73
N GLY A 29 2.01 0.75 23.39
CA GLY A 29 2.25 1.96 24.18
C GLY A 29 3.73 2.40 24.18
N VAL A 30 4.52 1.91 23.23
CA VAL A 30 5.92 2.29 23.06
C VAL A 30 5.93 3.63 22.32
N GLN A 31 6.00 4.69 23.11
CA GLN A 31 6.20 6.03 22.61
C GLN A 31 7.63 6.15 22.08
N LEU A 32 7.78 6.34 20.76
CA LEU A 32 9.06 6.73 20.19
C LEU A 32 9.37 8.17 20.62
N ASP A 33 10.60 8.45 21.07
CA ASP A 33 11.06 9.82 21.41
C ASP A 33 10.87 10.83 20.27
N LEU A 34 10.76 10.35 19.04
CA LEU A 34 10.47 11.12 17.84
C LEU A 34 9.03 11.67 17.79
N PHE A 35 8.09 11.09 18.54
CA PHE A 35 6.68 11.48 18.54
C PHE A 35 6.23 11.98 19.93
N PRO A 36 5.72 13.22 20.02
CA PRO A 36 5.25 13.79 21.29
C PRO A 36 3.92 13.19 21.78
N ASN A 37 3.18 12.45 20.95
CA ASN A 37 1.88 11.91 21.32
C ASN A 37 1.54 10.57 20.64
N ILE A 38 1.09 9.58 21.41
CA ILE A 38 0.72 8.24 20.94
C ILE A 38 -0.42 8.30 19.88
N TYR A 39 -1.34 9.27 20.02
CA TYR A 39 -2.44 9.46 19.08
C TYR A 39 -1.97 9.95 17.70
N LEU A 40 -0.91 10.79 17.66
CA LEU A 40 -0.31 11.22 16.39
C LEU A 40 0.39 10.05 15.70
N GLN A 41 1.10 9.20 16.47
CA GLN A 41 1.72 7.98 15.98
C GLN A 41 0.67 7.02 15.36
N LEU A 42 -0.51 6.92 15.97
CA LEU A 42 -1.64 6.15 15.45
C LEU A 42 -2.17 6.70 14.12
N ILE A 43 -2.43 8.01 14.03
CA ILE A 43 -2.95 8.65 12.81
C ILE A 43 -1.96 8.52 11.66
N VAL A 44 -0.67 8.76 11.92
CA VAL A 44 0.39 8.63 10.90
C VAL A 44 0.50 7.19 10.39
N SER A 45 0.41 6.21 11.29
CA SER A 45 0.41 4.80 10.92
C SER A 45 -0.80 4.43 10.06
N LEU A 46 -2.00 4.93 10.42
CA LEU A 46 -3.22 4.73 9.66
C LEU A 46 -3.10 5.29 8.24
N ILE A 47 -2.58 6.52 8.11
CA ILE A 47 -2.37 7.18 6.83
C ILE A 47 -1.38 6.40 5.97
N CYS A 48 -0.24 5.94 6.52
CA CYS A 48 0.73 5.12 5.76
C CYS A 48 0.09 3.83 5.22
N ILE A 49 -0.73 3.16 6.03
CA ILE A 49 -1.43 1.94 5.62
C ILE A 49 -2.44 2.24 4.51
N VAL A 50 -3.31 3.25 4.70
CA VAL A 50 -4.31 3.65 3.71
C VAL A 50 -3.64 4.08 2.40
N PHE A 51 -2.56 4.85 2.46
CA PHE A 51 -1.83 5.27 1.27
C PHE A 51 -1.25 4.09 0.51
N GLY A 52 -0.60 3.15 1.20
CA GLY A 52 -0.03 1.99 0.53
C GLY A 52 -1.08 1.06 -0.06
N ILE A 53 -2.24 0.90 0.61
CA ILE A 53 -3.36 0.10 0.08
C ILE A 53 -4.00 0.80 -1.13
N TRP A 54 -4.21 2.12 -1.08
CA TRP A 54 -4.72 2.89 -2.22
C TRP A 54 -3.83 2.68 -3.44
N PHE A 55 -2.51 2.78 -3.25
CA PHE A 55 -1.54 2.59 -4.32
C PHE A 55 -1.58 1.18 -4.91
N LEU A 56 -1.72 0.16 -4.06
CA LEU A 56 -1.90 -1.24 -4.49
C LEU A 56 -3.21 -1.44 -5.26
N GLY A 57 -4.32 -0.88 -4.76
CA GLY A 57 -5.65 -0.99 -5.34
C GLY A 57 -5.76 -0.31 -6.70
N GLY A 58 -5.18 0.88 -6.84
CA GLY A 58 -5.13 1.61 -8.11
C GLY A 58 -4.38 0.85 -9.21
N TYR A 59 -3.32 0.12 -8.85
CA TYR A 59 -2.59 -0.73 -9.78
C TYR A 59 -3.35 -2.02 -10.16
N PHE A 60 -4.05 -2.64 -9.20
CA PHE A 60 -4.83 -3.86 -9.45
C PHE A 60 -5.98 -3.60 -10.44
N PHE A 61 -6.70 -2.48 -10.27
CA PHE A 61 -7.81 -2.06 -11.14
C PHE A 61 -7.38 -1.81 -12.59
N HIS A 62 -6.13 -1.37 -12.81
CA HIS A 62 -5.63 -1.20 -14.18
C HIS A 62 -5.32 -2.54 -14.88
N ARG A 63 -5.12 -3.62 -14.12
CA ARG A 63 -4.68 -4.92 -14.65
C ARG A 63 -5.85 -5.81 -15.11
N GLU A 64 -7.05 -5.64 -14.55
CA GLU A 64 -8.21 -6.49 -14.87
C GLU A 64 -8.81 -6.24 -16.26
N ASN A 65 -8.69 -5.02 -16.80
CA ASN A 65 -9.28 -4.63 -18.09
C ASN A 65 -8.70 -5.37 -19.32
N LYS A 66 -7.63 -6.15 -19.18
CA LYS A 66 -6.97 -6.82 -20.32
C LYS A 66 -7.37 -8.29 -20.51
N PHE A 67 -8.08 -8.92 -19.58
CA PHE A 67 -8.42 -10.34 -19.69
C PHE A 67 -9.67 -10.61 -20.53
N GLU A 68 -10.57 -9.64 -20.67
CA GLU A 68 -11.86 -9.87 -21.33
C GLU A 68 -11.80 -9.88 -22.87
N HIS A 69 -10.79 -9.22 -23.47
CA HIS A 69 -10.65 -9.18 -24.93
C HIS A 69 -9.96 -10.42 -25.54
N ARG A 70 -9.29 -11.26 -24.72
CA ARG A 70 -8.61 -12.48 -25.21
C ARG A 70 -9.57 -13.65 -25.38
N ASN A 71 -10.63 -13.74 -24.58
CA ASN A 71 -11.62 -14.81 -24.69
C ASN A 71 -12.61 -14.63 -25.85
N LYS A 72 -12.75 -13.41 -26.40
CA LYS A 72 -13.61 -13.15 -27.57
C LYS A 72 -12.95 -13.39 -28.93
N GLN A 73 -11.61 -13.53 -28.99
CA GLN A 73 -10.90 -13.84 -30.26
C GLN A 73 -10.60 -15.33 -30.48
N SER A 74 -10.82 -16.18 -29.47
CA SER A 74 -10.68 -17.64 -29.62
C SER A 74 -11.98 -18.32 -30.09
N ASN A 75 -13.07 -17.57 -30.29
CA ASN A 75 -14.37 -18.06 -30.73
C ASN A 75 -14.86 -17.27 -31.96
N LYS A 76 -13.98 -17.05 -32.94
CA LYS A 76 -14.34 -16.55 -34.26
C LYS A 76 -13.46 -17.19 -35.32
#